data_AF-F8L2P6-F1
#
_entry.id   AF-F8L2P6-F1
#
_cell.length_a   1.000
_cell.length_b   1.000
_cell.length_c   1.000
_cell.angle_alpha   90.00
_cell.angle_beta   90.00
_cell.angle_gamma   90.00
#
_symmetry.space_group_name_H-M   'P 1'
#
loop_
_entity.id
_entity.type
_entity.pdbx_description
1 polymer ?
#
loop_
_entity_poly.entity_id
_entity_poly.type
_entity_poly.pdbx_seq_one_letter_code
_entity_poly.pdbx_strand_id
1 'polypeptide(L)'
;MRKLKLLTHCTLLATMPALLAQPQNYSPQVTFQMVNHGYPQDTEEWIQPTTYDEIVQMLDDLESGELERRYSPMQLERVNEYLAFLAKEGILPNEYEEEETLEEDTYDLMYGEDSAFQLVHYLENSHEYMIIPAVINGYSGYNIIQCGKISKAWKKTKKFVKKHKKAIIIGAVVVVAVAVVAVAVVAVSSATVASAASAAAGAAG
;
A
#
# COMPACT_ATOMS: atom_id res chain seq x y z
N MET A 1 -36.44 -4.31 -24.79
CA MET A 1 -35.46 -5.41 -24.97
C MET A 1 -34.00 -4.92 -24.89
N ARG A 2 -33.59 -4.26 -23.79
CA ARG A 2 -32.20 -3.76 -23.61
C ARG A 2 -31.46 -4.37 -22.41
N LYS A 3 -32.11 -5.22 -21.62
CA LYS A 3 -31.54 -5.77 -20.36
C LYS A 3 -30.86 -7.14 -20.51
N LEU A 4 -30.83 -7.75 -21.71
CA LEU A 4 -30.24 -9.08 -21.91
C LEU A 4 -28.79 -9.07 -22.44
N LYS A 5 -28.23 -7.91 -22.79
CA LYS A 5 -26.86 -7.81 -23.35
C LYS A 5 -25.75 -7.65 -22.29
N LEU A 6 -26.09 -7.44 -21.02
CA LEU A 6 -25.10 -7.21 -19.96
C LEU A 6 -24.48 -8.52 -19.43
N LEU A 7 -25.22 -9.64 -19.49
CA LEU A 7 -24.77 -10.92 -18.91
C LEU A 7 -23.71 -11.65 -19.74
N THR A 8 -23.58 -11.35 -21.04
CA THR A 8 -22.60 -11.98 -21.93
C THR A 8 -21.18 -11.42 -21.80
N HIS A 9 -20.97 -10.31 -21.09
CA HIS A 9 -19.63 -9.75 -20.89
C HIS A 9 -18.97 -10.21 -19.58
N CYS A 10 -19.72 -10.64 -18.57
CA CYS A 10 -19.13 -11.15 -17.31
C CYS A 10 -18.52 -12.55 -17.46
N THR A 11 -18.99 -13.39 -18.39
CA THR A 11 -18.47 -14.75 -18.56
C THR A 11 -17.20 -14.85 -19.40
N LEU A 12 -16.80 -13.80 -20.13
CA LEU A 12 -15.60 -13.82 -20.98
C LEU A 12 -14.30 -13.50 -20.22
N LEU A 13 -14.37 -13.00 -18.98
CA LEU A 13 -13.21 -12.70 -18.15
C LEU A 13 -12.68 -13.89 -17.35
N ALA A 14 -13.39 -15.02 -17.34
CA ALA A 14 -13.01 -16.21 -16.56
C ALA A 14 -12.18 -17.25 -17.34
N THR A 15 -11.88 -17.03 -18.63
CA THR A 15 -11.26 -18.06 -19.49
C THR A 15 -10.12 -17.55 -20.38
N MET A 16 -9.31 -16.59 -19.92
CA MET A 16 -8.05 -16.26 -20.57
C MET A 16 -6.90 -16.98 -19.85
N PRO A 17 -6.31 -18.03 -20.45
CA PRO A 17 -5.04 -18.57 -19.96
C PRO A 17 -3.97 -17.51 -20.22
N ALA A 18 -3.36 -17.02 -19.15
CA ALA A 18 -2.15 -16.21 -19.21
C ALA A 18 -0.98 -17.08 -19.73
N LEU A 19 -0.94 -17.31 -21.04
CA LEU A 19 0.20 -17.90 -21.72
C LEU A 19 1.06 -16.79 -22.31
N LEU A 20 2.11 -16.47 -21.55
CA LEU A 20 3.49 -16.34 -22.03
C LEU A 20 3.69 -15.57 -23.35
N ALA A 21 3.81 -14.25 -23.22
CA ALA A 21 4.60 -13.44 -24.14
C ALA A 21 5.38 -12.38 -23.35
N GLN A 22 6.35 -12.83 -22.54
CA GLN A 22 7.41 -11.93 -22.08
C GLN A 22 8.49 -11.87 -23.17
N PRO A 23 8.86 -10.67 -23.67
CA PRO A 23 10.07 -10.53 -24.47
C PRO A 23 11.29 -10.84 -23.58
N GLN A 24 12.13 -11.77 -24.02
CA GLN A 24 13.44 -11.99 -23.41
C GLN A 24 14.33 -10.77 -23.66
N ASN A 25 14.32 -9.86 -22.70
CA ASN A 25 15.27 -8.76 -22.63
C ASN A 25 16.58 -9.31 -22.07
N TYR A 26 17.53 -9.60 -22.96
CA TYR A 26 18.91 -9.90 -22.57
C TYR A 26 19.57 -8.61 -22.07
N SER A 27 19.42 -8.34 -20.78
CA SER A 27 20.24 -7.35 -20.08
C SER A 27 21.66 -7.92 -19.88
N PRO A 28 22.72 -7.16 -20.18
CA PRO A 28 24.09 -7.58 -19.87
C PRO A 28 24.21 -7.84 -18.36
N GLN A 29 24.69 -9.03 -17.99
CA GLN A 29 25.02 -9.36 -16.61
C GLN A 29 26.26 -8.56 -16.19
N VAL A 30 26.02 -7.40 -15.59
CA VAL A 30 27.03 -6.74 -14.77
C VAL A 30 27.02 -7.45 -13.43
N THR A 31 28.06 -8.25 -13.18
CA THR A 31 28.31 -8.85 -11.87
C THR A 31 28.71 -7.75 -10.91
N PHE A 32 27.73 -7.14 -10.24
CA PHE A 32 27.98 -6.27 -9.10
C PHE A 32 28.40 -7.15 -7.93
N GLN A 33 29.64 -7.02 -7.49
CA GLN A 33 29.99 -7.44 -6.13
C GLN A 33 29.22 -6.54 -5.17
N MET A 34 28.09 -7.04 -4.68
CA MET A 34 27.41 -6.46 -3.52
C MET A 34 28.37 -6.59 -2.33
N VAL A 35 29.09 -5.50 -2.06
CA VAL A 35 29.77 -5.33 -0.78
C VAL A 35 28.65 -5.21 0.25
N ASN A 36 28.45 -6.32 0.98
CA ASN A 36 27.47 -6.44 2.04
C ASN A 36 27.92 -5.55 3.21
N HIS A 37 27.64 -4.24 3.11
CA HIS A 37 27.76 -3.34 4.25
C HIS A 37 26.67 -3.72 5.24
N GLY A 38 27.06 -4.51 6.24
CA GLY A 38 26.24 -4.90 7.37
C GLY A 38 25.79 -3.68 8.17
N TYR A 39 24.77 -2.98 7.65
CA TYR A 39 23.88 -2.21 8.50
C TYR A 39 23.09 -3.21 9.33
N PRO A 40 23.00 -3.04 10.65
CA PRO A 40 22.10 -3.84 11.47
C PRO A 40 20.70 -3.70 10.87
N GLN A 41 20.20 -4.81 10.36
CA GLN A 41 18.90 -4.97 9.73
C GLN A 41 17.77 -5.00 10.77
N ASP A 42 17.93 -4.24 11.86
CA ASP A 42 16.83 -3.87 12.77
C ASP A 42 15.99 -2.77 12.10
N THR A 43 15.55 -3.04 10.88
CA THR A 43 14.35 -2.39 10.36
C THR A 43 13.21 -3.03 11.13
N GLU A 44 12.87 -2.45 12.28
CA GLU A 44 11.60 -2.73 12.93
C GLU A 44 10.52 -2.51 11.87
N GLU A 45 10.03 -3.62 11.34
CA GLU A 45 9.04 -3.62 10.29
C GLU A 45 7.80 -2.99 10.89
N TRP A 46 7.32 -1.90 10.27
CA TRP A 46 6.05 -1.31 10.71
C TRP A 46 4.97 -2.38 10.60
N ILE A 47 4.35 -2.71 11.74
CA ILE A 47 3.27 -3.68 11.81
C ILE A 47 1.98 -2.92 11.50
N GLN A 48 1.38 -3.25 10.35
CA GLN A 48 0.10 -2.70 9.94
C GLN A 48 -1.00 -3.14 10.92
N PRO A 49 -1.82 -2.22 11.45
CA PRO A 49 -2.99 -2.56 12.25
C PRO A 49 -3.94 -3.50 11.48
N THR A 50 -4.40 -4.56 12.13
CA THR A 50 -5.27 -5.58 11.51
C THR A 50 -6.69 -5.55 12.06
N THR A 51 -6.88 -4.97 13.25
CA THR A 51 -8.19 -4.82 13.88
C THR A 51 -8.65 -3.37 13.90
N TYR A 52 -9.96 -3.16 13.98
CA TYR A 52 -10.54 -1.83 14.07
C TYR A 52 -10.03 -1.05 15.30
N ASP A 53 -9.92 -1.71 16.45
CA ASP A 53 -9.46 -1.08 17.68
C ASP A 53 -7.98 -0.66 17.59
N GLU A 54 -7.13 -1.47 16.97
CA GLU A 54 -5.72 -1.11 16.69
C GLU A 54 -5.62 0.11 15.76
N ILE A 55 -6.51 0.19 14.75
CA ILE A 55 -6.55 1.34 13.83
C ILE A 55 -6.96 2.60 14.60
N VAL A 56 -8.02 2.53 15.41
CA VAL A 56 -8.48 3.67 16.23
C VAL A 56 -7.38 4.11 17.20
N GLN A 57 -6.73 3.16 17.88
CA GLN A 57 -5.61 3.45 18.77
C GLN A 57 -4.45 4.13 18.03
N MET A 58 -4.10 3.66 16.83
CA MET A 58 -3.07 4.29 16.00
C MET A 58 -3.43 5.74 15.67
N LEU A 59 -4.69 6.03 15.36
CA LEU A 59 -5.15 7.40 15.08
C LEU A 59 -5.03 8.30 16.32
N ASP A 60 -5.39 7.79 17.49
CA ASP A 60 -5.28 8.53 18.76
C ASP A 60 -3.81 8.79 19.12
N ASP A 61 -2.94 7.78 18.95
CA ASP A 61 -1.49 7.91 19.16
C ASP A 61 -0.84 8.88 18.17
N LEU A 62 -1.38 8.99 16.97
CA LEU A 62 -0.95 9.96 15.97
C LEU A 62 -1.39 11.37 16.33
N GLU A 63 -2.62 11.56 16.82
CA GLU A 63 -3.13 12.85 17.29
C GLU A 63 -2.40 13.34 18.55
N SER A 64 -2.07 12.43 19.48
CA SER A 64 -1.31 12.73 20.69
C SER A 64 0.17 13.04 20.41
N GLY A 65 0.67 12.62 19.25
CA GLY A 65 2.08 12.72 18.87
C GLY A 65 2.98 11.65 19.49
N GLU A 66 2.39 10.59 20.05
CA GLU A 66 3.14 9.43 20.54
C GLU A 66 3.78 8.66 19.38
N LEU A 67 3.08 8.52 18.24
CA LEU A 67 3.62 7.85 17.05
C LEU A 67 4.92 8.52 16.54
N GLU A 68 4.98 9.85 16.58
CA GLU A 68 6.15 10.64 16.17
C GLU A 68 7.41 10.35 17.01
N ARG A 69 7.24 9.87 18.24
CA ARG A 69 8.35 9.51 19.13
C ARG A 69 8.80 8.07 18.95
N ARG A 70 7.87 7.19 18.56
CA ARG A 70 8.11 5.74 18.45
C ARG A 70 8.61 5.35 17.07
N TYR A 71 8.11 6.02 16.02
CA TYR A 71 8.30 5.54 14.65
C TYR A 71 9.45 6.24 13.95
N SER A 72 10.23 5.45 13.21
CA SER A 72 11.25 5.97 12.31
C SER A 72 10.61 6.71 11.13
N PRO A 73 11.35 7.59 10.42
CA PRO A 73 10.81 8.28 9.26
C PRO A 73 10.29 7.32 8.20
N MET A 74 11.00 6.22 7.93
CA MET A 74 10.58 5.24 6.91
C MET A 74 9.21 4.60 7.26
N GLN A 75 8.92 4.43 8.55
CA GLN A 75 7.62 3.94 9.00
C GLN A 75 6.52 5.01 8.82
N LEU A 76 6.85 6.31 8.91
CA LEU A 76 5.90 7.39 8.61
C LEU A 76 5.39 7.32 7.17
N GLU A 77 6.24 6.96 6.21
CA GLU A 77 5.82 6.79 4.80
C GLU A 77 4.73 5.72 4.69
N ARG A 78 4.98 4.53 5.27
CA ARG A 78 4.01 3.43 5.29
C ARG A 78 2.72 3.79 6.01
N VAL A 79 2.82 4.55 7.12
CA VAL A 79 1.65 5.08 7.82
C VAL A 79 0.87 6.04 6.93
N ASN A 80 1.52 6.94 6.20
CA ASN A 80 0.86 7.87 5.28
C ASN A 80 0.15 7.13 4.14
N GLU A 81 0.81 6.14 3.52
CA GLU A 81 0.21 5.28 2.49
C GLU A 81 -1.03 4.56 3.01
N TYR A 82 -0.93 3.99 4.21
CA TYR A 82 -2.04 3.27 4.82
C TYR A 82 -3.21 4.20 5.16
N LEU A 83 -2.95 5.40 5.70
CA LEU A 83 -3.99 6.38 5.99
C LEU A 83 -4.68 6.89 4.72
N ALA A 84 -3.93 7.12 3.66
CA ALA A 84 -4.48 7.51 2.36
C ALA A 84 -5.36 6.38 1.78
N PHE A 85 -4.90 5.14 1.87
CA PHE A 85 -5.68 3.97 1.47
C PHE A 85 -7.00 3.86 2.25
N LEU A 86 -6.96 3.96 3.58
CA LEU A 86 -8.17 3.93 4.41
C LEU A 86 -9.11 5.09 4.09
N ALA A 87 -8.59 6.30 3.89
CA ALA A 87 -9.41 7.44 3.51
C ALA A 87 -10.13 7.19 2.18
N LYS A 88 -9.42 6.63 1.19
CA LYS A 88 -9.98 6.33 -0.13
C LYS A 88 -11.09 5.28 -0.09
N GLU A 89 -10.88 4.18 0.63
CA GLU A 89 -11.91 3.14 0.81
C GLU A 89 -13.11 3.64 1.64
N GLY A 90 -12.94 4.74 2.36
CA GLY A 90 -13.96 5.35 3.20
C GLY A 90 -14.89 6.35 2.53
N ILE A 91 -14.60 6.76 1.29
CA ILE A 91 -15.44 7.70 0.54
C ILE A 91 -16.73 6.99 0.11
N LEU A 92 -17.88 7.60 0.41
CA LEU A 92 -19.16 7.01 0.04
C LEU A 92 -19.46 7.24 -1.45
N PRO A 93 -20.20 6.33 -2.10
CA PRO A 93 -20.63 6.56 -3.47
C PRO A 93 -21.45 7.85 -3.54
N ASN A 94 -21.13 8.69 -4.54
CA ASN A 94 -21.70 10.00 -4.82
C ASN A 94 -21.12 11.21 -4.04
N GLU A 95 -20.06 11.03 -3.25
CA GLU A 95 -19.32 12.14 -2.61
C GLU A 95 -18.17 12.64 -3.51
N TYR A 96 -18.45 13.00 -4.78
CA TYR A 96 -17.43 13.36 -5.78
C TYR A 96 -16.54 14.55 -5.39
N GLU A 97 -17.11 15.57 -4.73
CA GLU A 97 -16.35 16.71 -4.24
C GLU A 97 -15.39 16.30 -3.11
N GLU A 98 -15.80 15.36 -2.24
CA GLU A 98 -14.93 14.83 -1.19
C GLU A 98 -13.80 13.98 -1.81
N GLU A 99 -14.08 13.20 -2.85
CA GLU A 99 -13.09 12.41 -3.59
C GLU A 99 -12.01 13.31 -4.23
N GLU A 100 -12.39 14.36 -4.96
CA GLU A 100 -11.44 15.29 -5.58
C GLU A 100 -10.54 15.96 -4.52
N THR A 101 -11.14 16.44 -3.43
CA THR A 101 -10.35 17.05 -2.33
C THR A 101 -9.44 16.05 -1.62
N LEU A 102 -9.86 14.79 -1.51
CA LEU A 102 -9.04 13.72 -0.92
C LEU A 102 -7.85 13.39 -1.82
N GLU A 103 -8.02 13.33 -3.14
CA GLU A 103 -6.92 13.07 -4.08
C GLU A 103 -5.85 14.15 -4.01
N GLU A 104 -6.25 15.43 -3.98
CA GLU A 104 -5.32 16.56 -3.82
C GLU A 104 -4.58 16.51 -2.48
N ASP A 105 -5.29 16.25 -1.38
CA ASP A 105 -4.68 16.16 -0.05
C ASP A 105 -3.76 14.94 0.07
N THR A 106 -4.10 13.82 -0.57
CA THR A 106 -3.26 12.61 -0.62
C THR A 106 -1.98 12.90 -1.40
N TYR A 107 -2.09 13.61 -2.52
CA TYR A 107 -0.93 14.04 -3.29
C TYR A 107 -0.03 14.98 -2.47
N ASP A 108 -0.59 15.97 -1.76
CA ASP A 108 0.21 16.85 -0.89
C ASP A 108 0.82 16.12 0.32
N LEU A 109 0.14 15.11 0.86
CA LEU A 109 0.65 14.27 1.95
C LEU A 109 1.89 13.48 1.52
N MET A 110 1.84 12.87 0.33
CA MET A 110 2.90 11.99 -0.18
C MET A 110 4.04 12.76 -0.85
N TYR A 111 3.70 13.78 -1.66
CA TYR A 111 4.63 14.44 -2.59
C TYR A 111 4.77 15.94 -2.38
N GLY A 112 4.12 16.52 -1.36
CA GLY A 112 4.22 17.95 -1.08
C GLY A 112 5.63 18.40 -0.67
N GLU A 113 5.85 19.71 -0.66
CA GLU A 113 7.17 20.33 -0.39
C GLU A 113 7.82 19.92 0.96
N ASP A 114 6.96 19.66 1.96
CA ASP A 114 7.33 19.21 3.30
C ASP A 114 7.29 17.67 3.45
N SER A 115 7.15 16.91 2.37
CA SER A 115 7.29 15.45 2.45
C SER A 115 8.68 15.10 3.01
N ALA A 116 8.70 14.17 3.97
CA ALA A 116 9.95 13.64 4.53
C ALA A 116 10.74 12.86 3.46
N PHE A 117 10.03 12.42 2.42
CA PHE A 117 10.55 11.66 1.30
C PHE A 117 10.48 12.54 0.07
N GLN A 118 11.61 13.12 -0.29
CA GLN A 118 11.77 13.57 -1.66
C GLN A 118 11.93 12.31 -2.50
N LEU A 119 10.82 11.82 -3.06
CA LEU A 119 10.90 10.88 -4.15
C LEU A 119 11.64 11.61 -5.26
N VAL A 120 12.94 11.34 -5.40
CA VAL A 120 13.66 11.65 -6.62
C VAL A 120 12.97 10.76 -7.64
N HIS A 121 11.95 11.30 -8.31
CA HIS A 121 11.31 10.63 -9.43
C HIS A 121 12.44 10.30 -10.41
N TYR A 122 12.86 9.05 -10.40
CA TYR A 122 13.62 8.47 -11.50
C TYR A 122 12.66 8.55 -12.68
N LEU A 123 12.75 9.64 -13.44
CA LEU A 123 12.15 9.78 -14.75
C LEU A 123 12.83 8.73 -15.62
N GLU A 124 12.27 7.52 -15.61
CA GLU A 124 12.82 6.34 -16.26
C GLU A 124 12.82 6.46 -17.80
N ASN A 125 12.36 7.58 -18.37
CA ASN A 125 12.17 7.71 -19.83
C ASN A 125 12.58 9.05 -20.47
N SER A 126 13.30 9.94 -19.78
CA SER A 126 13.94 11.08 -20.44
C SER A 126 15.44 10.92 -20.44
N HIS A 127 16.05 10.65 -21.59
CA HIS A 127 17.51 10.65 -21.83
C HIS A 127 18.13 12.07 -21.71
N GLU A 128 17.53 12.92 -20.89
CA GLU A 128 17.96 14.28 -20.66
C GLU A 128 18.85 14.28 -19.41
N TYR A 129 20.10 14.65 -19.61
CA TYR A 129 21.15 14.60 -18.59
C TYR A 129 20.75 15.39 -17.35
N MET A 130 20.29 14.70 -16.31
CA MET A 130 20.09 15.32 -15.00
C MET A 130 21.45 15.52 -14.35
N ILE A 131 21.78 16.76 -13.99
CA ILE A 131 22.98 17.10 -13.21
C ILE A 131 22.75 16.57 -11.80
N ILE A 132 23.12 15.31 -11.56
CA ILE A 132 23.19 14.73 -10.21
C ILE A 132 24.42 15.36 -9.54
N PRO A 133 24.27 16.03 -8.39
CA PRO A 133 25.42 16.54 -7.64
C PRO A 133 26.41 15.39 -7.40
N ALA A 134 27.68 15.57 -7.78
CA ALA A 134 28.70 14.53 -7.76
C ALA A 134 28.95 13.87 -6.38
N VAL A 135 28.40 14.45 -5.31
CA VAL A 135 28.44 13.90 -3.94
C VAL A 135 27.44 12.74 -3.74
N ILE A 136 26.47 12.57 -4.65
CA ILE A 136 25.45 11.51 -4.64
C ILE A 136 25.73 10.48 -5.74
N ASN A 137 27.01 10.25 -6.06
CA ASN A 137 27.41 9.27 -7.09
C ASN A 137 27.72 7.91 -6.45
N GLY A 138 26.80 7.43 -5.60
CA GLY A 138 26.79 6.08 -5.06
C GLY A 138 25.48 5.41 -5.47
N TYR A 139 25.54 4.59 -6.51
CA TYR A 139 24.44 3.79 -7.05
C TYR A 139 23.92 2.74 -6.05
N SER A 140 23.20 3.19 -5.03
CA SER A 140 22.25 2.37 -4.29
C SER A 140 21.17 3.30 -3.76
N GLY A 141 19.91 2.87 -3.80
CA GLY A 141 18.73 3.65 -3.44
C GLY A 141 18.76 4.19 -2.01
N TYR A 142 19.51 5.27 -1.79
CA TYR A 142 19.56 5.97 -0.53
C TYR A 142 18.46 7.02 -0.53
N ASN A 143 17.41 6.77 0.26
CA ASN A 143 16.47 7.80 0.66
C ASN A 143 17.23 8.82 1.51
N ILE A 144 17.47 10.03 0.97
CA ILE A 144 18.08 11.12 1.74
C ILE A 144 17.01 11.68 2.69
N ILE A 145 17.02 11.21 3.92
CA ILE A 145 16.11 11.70 4.96
C ILE A 145 16.64 13.05 5.46
N GLN A 146 15.94 14.14 5.17
CA GLN A 146 16.24 15.44 5.76
C GLN A 146 15.65 15.52 7.17
N CYS A 147 16.50 15.37 8.21
CA CYS A 147 16.04 15.30 9.61
C CYS A 147 15.15 16.49 10.05
N GLY A 148 15.34 17.67 9.47
CA GLY A 148 14.53 18.86 9.78
C GLY A 148 13.10 18.82 9.19
N LYS A 149 12.87 18.03 8.14
CA LYS A 149 11.56 17.95 7.47
C LYS A 149 10.61 16.92 8.09
N ILE A 150 11.13 15.95 8.85
CA ILE A 150 10.32 14.89 9.47
C ILE A 150 9.22 15.47 10.37
N SER A 151 9.55 16.44 11.23
CA SER A 151 8.57 17.08 12.12
C SER A 151 7.45 17.81 11.35
N LYS A 152 7.75 18.32 10.15
CA LYS A 152 6.76 18.95 9.28
C LYS A 152 5.88 17.91 8.60
N ALA A 153 6.48 16.81 8.14
CA ALA A 153 5.74 15.68 7.58
C ALA A 153 4.73 15.13 8.60
N TRP A 154 5.14 14.91 9.86
CA TRP A 154 4.21 14.50 10.93
C TRP A 154 3.07 15.50 11.15
N LYS A 155 3.33 16.81 11.08
CA LYS A 155 2.29 17.83 11.17
C LYS A 155 1.30 17.75 10.01
N LYS A 156 1.78 17.47 8.79
CA LYS A 156 0.91 17.23 7.63
C LYS A 156 0.07 15.98 7.81
N THR A 157 0.66 14.86 8.23
CA THR A 157 -0.09 13.63 8.52
C THR A 157 -1.17 13.87 9.58
N LYS A 158 -0.85 14.56 10.68
CA LYS A 158 -1.83 14.96 11.71
C LYS A 158 -2.96 15.82 11.13
N LYS A 159 -2.65 16.75 10.22
CA LYS A 159 -3.65 17.60 9.56
C LYS A 159 -4.54 16.78 8.61
N PHE A 160 -3.95 15.87 7.84
CA PHE A 160 -4.66 14.95 6.95
C PHE A 160 -5.64 14.07 7.74
N VAL A 161 -5.17 13.41 8.79
CA VAL A 161 -6.01 12.56 9.66
C VAL A 161 -7.16 13.36 10.26
N LYS A 162 -6.91 14.58 10.75
CA LYS A 162 -7.98 15.43 11.30
C LYS A 162 -9.02 15.83 10.26
N LYS A 163 -8.61 16.12 9.02
CA LYS A 163 -9.51 16.51 7.93
C LYS A 163 -10.35 15.32 7.46
N HIS A 164 -9.74 14.15 7.32
CA HIS A 164 -10.34 12.95 6.71
C HIS A 164 -10.72 11.86 7.71
N LYS A 165 -10.83 12.18 9.01
CA LYS A 165 -11.07 11.20 10.09
C LYS A 165 -12.31 10.34 9.85
N LYS A 166 -13.40 10.94 9.36
CA LYS A 166 -14.66 10.23 9.05
C LYS A 166 -14.42 9.16 7.99
N ALA A 167 -13.81 9.53 6.86
CA ALA A 167 -13.53 8.60 5.77
C ALA A 167 -12.59 7.47 6.24
N ILE A 168 -11.49 7.81 6.94
CA ILE A 168 -10.55 6.81 7.46
C ILE A 168 -11.24 5.78 8.35
N ILE A 169 -12.14 6.20 9.25
CA ILE A 169 -12.90 5.29 10.12
C ILE A 169 -13.84 4.38 9.31
N ILE A 170 -14.54 4.92 8.31
CA ILE A 170 -15.42 4.12 7.42
C ILE A 170 -14.58 3.11 6.64
N GLY A 171 -13.47 3.53 6.04
CA GLY A 171 -12.57 2.65 5.29
C GLY A 171 -11.98 1.55 6.16
N ALA A 172 -11.64 1.85 7.42
CA ALA A 172 -11.19 0.84 8.38
C ALA A 172 -12.24 -0.25 8.60
N VAL A 173 -13.52 0.12 8.76
CA VAL A 173 -14.61 -0.86 8.89
C VAL A 173 -14.75 -1.71 7.62
N VAL A 174 -14.65 -1.10 6.43
CA VAL A 174 -14.73 -1.80 5.14
C VAL A 174 -13.60 -2.84 5.01
N VAL A 175 -12.36 -2.43 5.26
CA VAL A 175 -11.18 -3.31 5.13
C VAL A 175 -11.26 -4.50 6.10
N VAL A 176 -11.63 -4.26 7.35
CA VAL A 176 -11.79 -5.33 8.36
C VAL A 176 -12.92 -6.29 7.95
N ALA A 177 -14.05 -5.77 7.47
CA ALA A 177 -15.16 -6.61 7.02
C ALA A 177 -14.76 -7.51 5.83
N VAL A 178 -14.04 -6.96 4.85
CA VAL A 178 -13.54 -7.73 3.69
C VAL A 178 -12.57 -8.83 4.13
N ALA A 179 -11.66 -8.51 5.05
CA ALA A 179 -10.72 -9.50 5.59
C ALA A 179 -11.43 -10.66 6.29
N VAL A 180 -12.44 -10.39 7.13
CA VAL A 180 -13.24 -11.43 7.80
C VAL A 180 -13.98 -12.32 6.79
N VAL A 181 -14.57 -11.73 5.76
CA VAL A 181 -15.26 -12.49 4.69
C VAL A 181 -14.28 -13.39 3.93
N ALA A 182 -13.10 -12.88 3.57
CA ALA A 182 -12.08 -13.65 2.87
C ALA A 182 -11.64 -14.88 3.69
N VAL A 183 -11.38 -14.69 5.00
CA VAL A 183 -11.02 -15.78 5.92
C VAL A 183 -12.14 -16.82 6.01
N ALA A 184 -13.39 -16.38 6.12
CA ALA A 184 -14.54 -17.28 6.16
C ALA A 184 -14.69 -18.12 4.87
N VAL A 185 -14.51 -17.52 3.70
CA VAL A 185 -14.58 -18.22 2.40
C VAL A 185 -13.47 -19.26 2.27
N VAL A 186 -12.25 -18.93 2.72
CA VAL A 186 -11.12 -19.88 2.71
C VAL A 186 -11.38 -21.06 3.65
N ALA A 187 -11.94 -20.82 4.84
CA ALA A 187 -12.26 -21.87 5.79
C ALA A 187 -13.34 -22.83 5.25
N VAL A 188 -14.41 -22.30 4.66
CA VAL A 188 -15.49 -23.11 4.06
C VAL A 188 -14.98 -23.93 2.87
N SER A 189 -14.14 -23.35 2.01
CA SER A 189 -13.55 -24.05 0.87
C SER A 189 -12.61 -25.18 1.29
N SER A 190 -11.94 -25.03 2.43
CA SER A 190 -11.04 -26.06 2.96
C SER A 190 -11.80 -27.26 3.53
N ALA A 191 -13.00 -27.03 4.10
CA ALA A 191 -13.85 -28.09 4.63
C ALA A 191 -14.47 -28.97 3.52
N THR A 192 -14.81 -28.39 2.37
CA THR A 192 -15.41 -29.13 1.26
C THR A 192 -14.41 -30.07 0.56
N VAL A 193 -13.14 -29.68 0.45
CA VAL A 193 -12.08 -30.54 -0.10
C VAL A 193 -11.80 -31.75 0.80
N ALA A 194 -11.84 -31.57 2.13
CA ALA A 194 -11.68 -32.68 3.08
C ALA A 194 -12.82 -33.71 2.98
N SER A 195 -14.07 -33.24 2.77
CA SER A 195 -15.23 -34.13 2.63
C SER A 195 -15.23 -34.95 1.33
N ALA A 196 -14.69 -34.41 0.23
CA ALA A 196 -14.53 -35.13 -1.03
C ALA A 196 -13.46 -36.23 -0.95
N ALA A 197 -12.37 -36.00 -0.20
CA ALA A 197 -11.32 -37.01 0.01
C ALA A 197 -11.81 -38.21 0.85
N SER A 198 -12.68 -37.98 1.85
CA SER A 198 -13.26 -39.07 2.66
C SER A 198 -14.26 -39.95 1.90
N ALA A 199 -14.95 -39.43 0.88
CA ALA A 199 -15.91 -40.20 0.08
C ALA A 199 -15.22 -41.14 -0.93
N ALA A 200 -14.00 -40.81 -1.39
CA ALA A 200 -13.24 -41.66 -2.30
C ALA A 200 -12.60 -42.89 -1.60
N ALA A 201 -12.30 -42.79 -0.29
CA ALA A 201 -11.73 -43.90 0.48
C ALA A 201 -12.76 -44.98 0.87
N GLY A 202 -14.05 -44.65 0.91
CA GLY A 202 -15.12 -45.59 1.26
C GLY A 202 -15.65 -46.45 0.10
N ALA A 203 -15.30 -46.12 -1.15
CA ALA A 203 -15.76 -46.84 -2.34
C ALA A 203 -14.78 -47.93 -2.83
N ALA A 204 -13.66 -48.13 -2.11
CA ALA A 204 -12.63 -49.12 -2.44
C ALA A 204 -12.58 -50.32 -1.46
N GLY A 205 -13.60 -50.50 -0.62
CA GLY A 205 -13.72 -51.59 0.37
C GLY A 205 -14.81 -52.59 0.03
#